data_AF-A0A4R2PR77-F1
#
_entry.id   AF-A0A4R2PR77-F1
#
_cell.length_a   1.000
_cell.length_b   1.000
_cell.length_c   1.000
_cell.angle_alpha   90.00
_cell.angle_beta   90.00
_cell.angle_gamma   90.00
#
_symmetry.space_group_name_H-M   'P 1'
#
loop_
_entity.id
_entity.type
_entity.pdbx_description
1 polymer ?
#
loop_
_entity_poly.entity_id
_entity_poly.type
_entity_poly.pdbx_seq_one_letter_code
_entity_poly.pdbx_strand_id
1 'polypeptide(L)'
;MPQAKTSATAENKKTAPGMPDMSTMFDNSAMLEMGTSQMRTMTAMNGKLLSGWVSIQEELAEFARQRLQKDMDFQHALETCASPGDAFQLYSSFMQNAMREYWDEATKVVSLAARNGFDSYGAATRPAGKPNGKPAEPKAAE
;
A
#
# COMPACT_ATOMS: atom_id res chain seq x y z
N MET A 1 24.99 26.68 69.62
CA MET A 1 25.82 25.49 69.29
C MET A 1 25.39 24.36 70.21
N PRO A 2 25.35 23.05 69.84
CA PRO A 2 25.42 22.35 68.53
C PRO A 2 24.16 21.46 68.26
N GLN A 3 23.75 21.21 67.00
CA GLN A 3 23.83 19.95 66.18
C GLN A 3 23.16 18.71 66.85
N ALA A 4 22.38 17.82 66.22
CA ALA A 4 22.31 17.32 64.84
C ALA A 4 20.93 16.62 64.62
N LYS A 5 20.32 16.71 63.42
CA LYS A 5 20.17 15.63 62.39
C LYS A 5 19.59 14.31 62.95
N THR A 6 18.63 13.61 62.33
CA THR A 6 18.68 13.18 60.92
C THR A 6 17.34 12.53 60.50
N SER A 7 16.87 12.91 59.31
CA SER A 7 16.26 12.10 58.24
C SER A 7 15.23 11.00 58.54
N ALA A 8 14.04 11.23 57.99
CA ALA A 8 13.20 10.18 57.42
C ALA A 8 14.01 9.32 56.43
N THR A 9 14.05 8.01 56.67
CA THR A 9 14.56 7.04 55.71
C THR A 9 13.38 6.21 55.23
N ALA A 10 13.01 6.42 53.97
CA ALA A 10 12.10 5.59 53.21
C ALA A 10 12.52 4.12 53.32
N GLU A 11 11.55 3.25 53.59
CA GLU A 11 11.72 1.80 53.52
C GLU A 11 12.18 1.40 52.11
N ASN A 12 13.46 1.07 52.04
CA ASN A 12 14.14 0.53 50.89
C ASN A 12 13.73 -0.94 50.73
N LYS A 13 12.83 -1.23 49.78
CA LYS A 13 12.51 -2.59 49.36
C LYS A 13 13.74 -3.18 48.67
N LYS A 14 14.62 -3.80 49.47
CA LYS A 14 15.76 -4.60 49.02
C LYS A 14 15.26 -5.73 48.10
N THR A 15 15.34 -5.53 46.79
CA THR A 15 15.40 -6.64 45.83
C THR A 15 16.73 -7.38 46.03
N ALA A 16 16.66 -8.70 46.12
CA ALA A 16 17.83 -9.55 46.29
C ALA A 16 18.79 -9.40 45.09
N PRO A 17 20.12 -9.39 45.31
CA PRO A 17 21.08 -9.26 44.22
C PRO A 17 21.07 -10.52 43.36
N GLY A 18 20.74 -10.37 42.08
CA GLY A 18 20.83 -11.44 41.09
C GLY A 18 19.49 -11.91 40.49
N MET A 19 18.34 -11.40 40.93
CA MET A 19 17.09 -11.59 40.19
C MET A 19 16.88 -10.43 39.22
N PRO A 20 16.79 -10.67 37.90
CA PRO A 20 16.48 -9.62 36.94
C PRO A 20 15.09 -9.05 37.25
N ASP A 21 14.96 -7.72 37.18
CA ASP A 21 13.72 -7.02 37.43
C ASP A 21 12.67 -7.44 36.40
N MET A 22 11.72 -8.29 36.82
CA MET A 22 10.65 -8.84 35.97
C MET A 22 9.77 -7.74 35.34
N SER A 23 9.81 -6.50 35.84
CA SER A 23 9.11 -5.36 35.22
C SER A 23 9.75 -4.89 33.91
N THR A 24 11.05 -5.12 33.72
CA THR A 24 11.76 -4.84 32.47
C THR A 24 11.56 -5.91 31.40
N MET A 25 11.15 -7.13 31.80
CA MET A 25 10.82 -8.22 30.86
C MET A 25 9.48 -8.00 30.15
N PHE A 26 8.63 -7.15 30.72
CA PHE A 26 7.36 -6.73 30.13
C PHE A 26 7.33 -5.21 30.06
N ASP A 27 8.27 -4.62 29.31
CA ASP A 27 8.16 -3.21 28.94
C ASP A 27 6.94 -3.05 28.02
N ASN A 28 5.79 -2.81 28.65
CA ASN A 28 4.51 -2.62 27.98
C ASN A 28 4.58 -1.49 26.95
N SER A 29 5.49 -0.51 27.12
CA SER A 29 5.66 0.58 26.17
C SER A 29 6.35 0.12 24.88
N ALA A 30 7.39 -0.71 24.97
CA ALA A 30 8.06 -1.32 23.82
C ALA A 30 7.13 -2.28 23.06
N MET A 31 6.30 -3.05 23.78
CA MET A 31 5.30 -3.93 23.17
C MET A 31 4.19 -3.13 22.46
N LEU A 32 3.71 -2.04 23.06
CA LEU A 32 2.74 -1.13 22.44
C LEU A 32 3.34 -0.41 21.23
N GLU A 33 4.59 0.06 21.30
CA GLU A 33 5.29 0.69 20.18
C GLU A 33 5.44 -0.29 19.01
N MET A 34 5.88 -1.53 19.29
CA MET A 34 5.93 -2.59 18.29
C MET A 34 4.55 -2.85 17.67
N GLY A 35 3.50 -2.97 18.49
CA GLY A 35 2.14 -3.16 18.00
C GLY A 35 1.65 -2.02 17.10
N THR A 36 1.90 -0.76 17.49
CA THR A 36 1.51 0.41 16.69
C THR A 36 2.31 0.53 15.39
N SER A 37 3.59 0.17 15.41
CA SER A 37 4.44 0.11 14.21
C SER A 37 3.91 -0.92 13.21
N GLN A 38 3.62 -2.14 13.67
CA GLN A 38 3.05 -3.20 12.83
C GLN A 38 1.70 -2.78 12.23
N MET A 39 0.83 -2.15 13.01
CA MET A 39 -0.46 -1.63 12.52
C MET A 39 -0.30 -0.54 11.46
N ARG A 40 0.68 0.36 11.61
CA ARG A 40 0.98 1.40 10.60
C ARG A 40 1.48 0.78 9.30
N THR A 41 2.38 -0.19 9.40
CA THR A 41 2.90 -0.93 8.24
C THR A 41 1.78 -1.65 7.51
N MET A 42 0.93 -2.39 8.23
CA MET A 42 -0.22 -3.09 7.64
C MET A 42 -1.19 -2.11 6.97
N THR A 43 -1.47 -0.97 7.60
CA THR A 43 -2.34 0.06 7.03
C THR A 43 -1.75 0.66 5.75
N ALA A 44 -0.44 0.93 5.73
CA ALA A 44 0.24 1.46 4.56
C ALA A 44 0.27 0.45 3.38
N MET A 45 0.51 -0.83 3.68
CA MET A 45 0.43 -1.91 2.70
C MET A 45 -0.99 -2.03 2.12
N ASN A 46 -2.01 -2.06 2.98
CA ASN A 46 -3.41 -2.14 2.56
C ASN A 46 -3.81 -0.95 1.68
N GLY A 47 -3.38 0.26 2.04
CA GLY A 47 -3.60 1.45 1.22
C GLY A 47 -3.02 1.29 -0.19
N LYS A 48 -1.79 0.79 -0.32
CA LYS A 48 -1.15 0.56 -1.62
C LYS A 48 -1.80 -0.55 -2.43
N LEU A 49 -2.20 -1.65 -1.78
CA LEU A 49 -2.93 -2.73 -2.44
C LEU A 49 -4.28 -2.24 -2.99
N LEU A 50 -5.04 -1.48 -2.20
CA LEU A 50 -6.33 -0.93 -2.63
C LEU A 50 -6.17 0.07 -3.78
N SER A 51 -5.20 0.99 -3.69
CA SER A 51 -4.89 1.89 -4.81
C SER A 51 -4.50 1.13 -6.08
N GLY A 52 -3.66 0.11 -5.94
CA GLY A 52 -3.28 -0.73 -7.07
C GLY A 52 -4.47 -1.48 -7.69
N TRP A 53 -5.37 -1.99 -6.86
CA TRP A 53 -6.62 -2.61 -7.32
C TRP A 53 -7.49 -1.64 -8.10
N VAL A 54 -7.64 -0.40 -7.64
CA VAL A 54 -8.38 0.65 -8.36
C VAL A 54 -7.75 0.88 -9.74
N SER A 55 -6.43 1.00 -9.84
CA SER A 55 -5.76 1.21 -11.13
C SER A 55 -5.96 0.04 -12.11
N ILE A 56 -6.03 -1.20 -11.63
CA ILE A 56 -6.35 -2.36 -12.48
C ILE A 56 -7.81 -2.27 -12.97
N GLN A 57 -8.74 -1.90 -12.09
CA GLN A 57 -10.16 -1.77 -12.44
C GLN A 57 -10.41 -0.63 -13.44
N GLU A 58 -9.72 0.50 -13.30
CA GLU A 58 -9.76 1.62 -14.26
C GLU A 58 -9.30 1.17 -15.64
N GLU A 59 -8.20 0.42 -15.70
CA GLU A 59 -7.69 -0.12 -16.96
C GLU A 59 -8.68 -1.10 -17.62
N LEU A 60 -9.23 -2.04 -16.85
CA LEU A 60 -10.23 -2.98 -17.37
C LEU A 60 -11.49 -2.28 -17.89
N ALA A 61 -11.94 -1.22 -17.20
CA ALA A 61 -13.08 -0.43 -17.63
C ALA A 61 -12.80 0.33 -18.93
N GLU A 62 -11.61 0.92 -19.04
CA GLU A 62 -11.17 1.61 -20.25
C GLU A 62 -11.04 0.65 -21.44
N PHE A 63 -10.44 -0.53 -21.24
CA PHE A 63 -10.37 -1.56 -22.26
C PHE A 63 -11.76 -2.03 -22.72
N ALA A 64 -12.67 -2.30 -21.77
CA ALA A 64 -14.05 -2.69 -22.09
C ALA A 64 -14.76 -1.62 -22.93
N ARG A 65 -14.60 -0.34 -22.58
CA ARG A 65 -15.15 0.78 -23.33
C ARG A 65 -14.62 0.82 -24.76
N GLN A 66 -13.30 0.66 -24.95
CA GLN A 66 -12.68 0.64 -26.28
C GLN A 66 -13.16 -0.55 -27.10
N ARG A 67 -13.31 -1.73 -26.49
CA ARG A 67 -13.75 -2.94 -27.18
C ARG A 67 -15.20 -2.83 -27.65
N LEU A 68 -16.08 -2.28 -26.81
CA LEU A 68 -17.47 -2.00 -27.15
C LEU A 68 -17.59 -1.02 -28.32
N GLN A 69 -16.79 0.05 -28.33
CA GLN A 69 -16.77 0.98 -29.46
C GLN A 69 -16.38 0.27 -30.76
N LYS A 70 -15.34 -0.57 -30.72
CA LYS A 70 -14.92 -1.34 -31.90
C LYS A 70 -15.95 -2.37 -32.34
N ASP A 71 -16.69 -2.98 -31.41
CA ASP A 71 -17.81 -3.86 -31.75
C ASP A 71 -18.90 -3.09 -32.52
N MET A 72 -19.24 -1.88 -32.08
CA MET A 72 -20.21 -1.02 -32.78
C MET A 72 -19.71 -0.59 -34.14
N ASP A 73 -18.45 -0.15 -34.24
CA ASP A 73 -17.82 0.26 -35.50
C ASP A 73 -17.79 -0.91 -36.50
N PHE A 74 -17.52 -2.13 -36.01
CA PHE A 74 -17.54 -3.34 -36.81
C PHE A 74 -18.94 -3.68 -37.33
N GLN A 75 -19.97 -3.56 -36.49
CA GLN A 75 -21.36 -3.76 -36.91
C GLN A 75 -21.78 -2.76 -37.99
N HIS A 76 -21.45 -1.48 -37.81
CA HIS A 76 -21.69 -0.46 -38.83
C HIS A 76 -20.93 -0.76 -40.14
N ALA A 77 -19.68 -1.20 -40.07
CA ALA A 77 -18.93 -1.57 -41.25
C ALA A 77 -19.54 -2.77 -41.98
N LEU A 78 -20.05 -3.77 -41.24
CA LEU A 78 -20.74 -4.93 -41.81
C LEU A 78 -21.99 -4.53 -42.62
N GLU A 79 -22.76 -3.56 -42.14
CA GLU A 79 -23.96 -3.06 -42.85
C GLU A 79 -23.64 -2.41 -44.20
N THR A 80 -22.41 -1.94 -44.38
CA THR A 80 -21.96 -1.29 -45.63
C THR A 80 -21.32 -2.25 -46.63
N CYS A 81 -21.12 -3.52 -46.26
CA CYS A 81 -20.49 -4.50 -47.16
C CYS A 81 -21.37 -4.79 -48.38
N ALA A 82 -20.80 -4.68 -49.58
CA ALA A 82 -21.51 -4.93 -50.84
C ALA A 82 -21.50 -6.42 -51.25
N SER A 83 -20.62 -7.22 -50.64
CA SER A 83 -20.48 -8.64 -50.96
C SER A 83 -20.13 -9.50 -49.73
N PRO A 84 -20.40 -10.82 -49.77
CA PRO A 84 -19.93 -11.74 -48.74
C PRO A 84 -18.39 -11.77 -48.60
N GLY A 85 -17.65 -11.48 -49.68
CA GLY A 85 -16.19 -11.40 -49.65
C GLY A 85 -15.68 -10.24 -48.80
N ASP A 86 -16.32 -9.07 -48.92
CA ASP A 86 -15.99 -7.89 -48.12
C ASP A 86 -16.25 -8.15 -46.63
N ALA A 87 -17.40 -8.77 -46.32
CA ALA A 87 -17.76 -9.16 -44.97
C ALA A 87 -16.75 -10.16 -44.36
N PHE A 88 -16.28 -11.14 -45.14
CA PHE A 88 -15.27 -12.10 -44.68
C PHE A 88 -13.92 -11.43 -44.38
N GLN A 89 -13.47 -10.50 -45.24
CA GLN A 89 -12.23 -9.75 -45.02
C GLN A 89 -12.34 -8.86 -43.77
N LEU A 90 -13.47 -8.19 -43.59
CA LEU A 90 -13.75 -7.37 -42.42
C LEU A 90 -13.73 -8.22 -41.14
N TYR A 91 -14.40 -9.38 -41.15
CA TYR A 91 -14.44 -10.31 -40.02
C TYR A 91 -13.05 -10.84 -39.66
N SER A 92 -12.27 -11.25 -40.66
CA SER A 92 -10.90 -11.74 -40.46
C SER A 92 -10.01 -10.67 -39.80
N SER A 93 -10.05 -9.45 -40.32
CA SER A 93 -9.28 -8.32 -39.79
C SER A 93 -9.68 -7.99 -38.36
N PHE A 94 -10.99 -7.97 -38.09
CA PHE A 94 -11.53 -7.71 -36.77
C PHE A 94 -11.09 -8.76 -35.73
N MET A 95 -11.13 -10.05 -36.09
CA MET A 95 -10.68 -11.13 -35.20
C MET A 95 -9.18 -11.06 -34.91
N GLN A 96 -8.36 -10.80 -35.93
CA GLN A 96 -6.91 -10.66 -35.75
C GLN A 96 -6.56 -9.48 -34.83
N ASN A 97 -7.26 -8.36 -34.99
CA ASN A 97 -7.08 -7.19 -34.15
C ASN A 97 -7.55 -7.47 -32.72
N ALA A 98 -8.73 -8.05 -32.53
CA ALA A 98 -9.24 -8.39 -31.21
C ALA A 98 -8.27 -9.30 -30.44
N MET A 99 -7.73 -10.34 -31.08
CA MET A 99 -6.75 -11.24 -30.45
C MET A 99 -5.50 -10.51 -29.99
N ARG A 100 -4.96 -9.61 -30.82
CA ARG A 100 -3.79 -8.80 -30.46
C ARG A 100 -4.09 -7.88 -29.28
N GLU A 101 -5.23 -7.20 -29.32
CA GLU A 101 -5.63 -6.26 -28.29
C GLU A 101 -5.85 -6.94 -26.93
N TYR A 102 -6.51 -8.10 -26.91
CA TYR A 102 -6.66 -8.89 -25.66
C TYR A 102 -5.32 -9.35 -25.10
N TRP A 103 -4.37 -9.72 -25.97
CA TRP A 103 -3.04 -10.13 -25.55
C TRP A 103 -2.24 -8.96 -24.96
N ASP A 104 -2.26 -7.82 -25.63
CA ASP A 104 -1.61 -6.59 -25.18
C ASP A 104 -2.21 -6.14 -23.84
N GLU A 105 -3.53 -6.20 -23.71
CA GLU A 105 -4.23 -5.85 -22.46
C GLU A 105 -3.88 -6.80 -21.31
N ALA A 106 -3.87 -8.11 -21.55
CA ALA A 106 -3.46 -9.09 -20.55
C ALA A 106 -2.03 -8.80 -20.04
N THR A 107 -1.13 -8.45 -20.95
CA THR A 107 0.26 -8.09 -20.61
C THR A 107 0.29 -6.82 -19.76
N LYS A 108 -0.54 -5.82 -20.10
CA LYS A 108 -0.64 -4.55 -19.36
C LYS A 108 -1.18 -4.76 -17.94
N VAL A 109 -2.25 -5.53 -17.78
CA VAL A 109 -2.82 -5.88 -16.48
C VAL A 109 -1.83 -6.62 -15.60
N VAL A 110 -1.09 -7.59 -16.16
CA VAL A 110 -0.01 -8.29 -15.43
C VAL A 110 1.09 -7.32 -14.99
N SER A 111 1.47 -6.37 -15.85
CA SER A 111 2.45 -5.33 -15.50
C SER A 111 1.97 -4.44 -14.35
N LEU A 112 0.69 -4.02 -14.37
CA LEU A 112 0.08 -3.25 -13.29
C LEU A 112 0.06 -4.05 -11.99
N ALA A 113 -0.37 -5.32 -12.03
CA ALA A 113 -0.39 -6.19 -10.87
C ALA A 113 1.00 -6.37 -10.25
N ALA A 114 2.04 -6.60 -11.07
CA ALA A 114 3.40 -6.73 -10.61
C ALA A 114 3.89 -5.43 -9.93
N ARG A 115 3.69 -4.27 -10.57
CA ARG A 115 4.06 -2.96 -10.00
C ARG A 115 3.37 -2.70 -8.66
N ASN A 116 2.06 -2.94 -8.59
CA ASN A 116 1.27 -2.78 -7.37
C ASN A 116 1.76 -3.70 -6.24
N GLY A 117 2.14 -4.94 -6.58
CA GLY A 117 2.79 -5.88 -5.67
C GLY A 117 4.10 -5.34 -5.11
N PHE A 118 5.01 -4.85 -5.97
CA PHE A 118 6.27 -4.25 -5.54
C PHE A 118 6.06 -3.00 -4.67
N ASP A 119 5.10 -2.14 -5.01
CA ASP A 119 4.79 -0.92 -4.25
C ASP A 119 4.26 -1.25 -2.84
N SER A 120 3.42 -2.28 -2.73
CA SER A 120 2.93 -2.75 -1.43
C SER A 120 4.06 -3.31 -0.55
N TYR A 121 5.02 -4.02 -1.15
CA TYR A 121 6.21 -4.51 -0.45
C TYR A 121 7.17 -3.38 -0.04
N GLY A 122 7.33 -2.36 -0.88
CA GLY A 122 8.10 -1.16 -0.56
C GLY A 122 7.48 -0.35 0.59
N ALA A 123 6.15 -0.34 0.71
CA ALA A 123 5.46 0.25 1.85
C ALA A 123 5.70 -0.54 3.16
N ALA A 124 5.91 -1.86 3.06
CA ALA A 124 6.18 -2.72 4.21
C ALA A 124 7.58 -2.54 4.82
N THR A 125 8.55 -2.18 3.98
CA THR A 125 9.98 -2.15 4.32
C THR A 125 10.54 -0.74 4.55
N ARG A 126 9.70 0.29 4.39
CA ARG A 126 10.10 1.67 4.67
C ARG A 126 10.33 1.84 6.18
N PRO A 127 11.52 2.32 6.62
CA PRO A 127 11.77 2.51 8.04
C PRO A 127 10.73 3.49 8.60
N ALA A 128 10.13 3.12 9.73
CA ALA A 128 9.27 4.03 10.49
C ALA A 128 10.08 5.31 10.75
N GLY A 129 9.63 6.44 10.19
CA GLY A 129 10.24 7.73 10.46
C GLY A 129 10.33 7.92 11.97
N LYS A 130 11.52 8.30 12.47
CA LYS A 130 11.75 8.55 13.90
C LYS A 130 10.61 9.41 14.44
N PRO A 131 10.02 9.09 15.60
CA PRO A 131 9.05 9.97 16.23
C PRO A 131 9.73 11.33 16.42
N ASN A 132 9.17 12.36 15.78
CA ASN A 132 9.72 13.71 15.82
C ASN A 132 10.00 14.09 17.27
N GLY A 133 11.26 14.43 17.55
CA GLY A 133 11.65 15.10 18.77
C GLY A 133 10.81 16.35 18.97
N LYS A 134 10.56 16.66 20.24
CA LYS A 134 9.76 17.77 20.76
C LYS A 134 9.68 18.99 19.82
N PRO A 135 8.49 19.61 19.65
CA PRO A 135 8.40 20.90 18.96
C PRO A 135 9.36 21.87 19.64
N ALA A 136 10.26 22.45 18.85
CA ALA A 136 11.16 23.50 19.32
C ALA A 136 10.30 24.66 19.83
N GLU A 137 10.44 24.99 21.11
CA GLU A 137 9.85 26.20 21.69
C GLU A 137 10.34 27.41 20.89
N PRO A 138 9.44 28.34 20.51
CA PRO A 138 9.84 29.56 19.86
C PRO A 138 10.65 30.39 20.87
N LYS A 139 11.92 30.67 20.55
CA LYS A 139 12.69 31.67 21.28
C LYS A 139 11.98 33.01 21.13
N ALA A 140 11.53 33.57 22.27
CA ALA A 140 11.09 34.94 22.36
C ALA A 140 12.24 35.86 21.91
N ALA A 141 11.93 36.75 20.97
CA ALA A 141 12.83 37.83 20.57
C ALA A 141 12.82 38.89 21.68
N GLU A 142 14.00 39.22 22.19
CA GLU A 142 14.30 40.44 22.95
C GLU A 142 14.89 41.48 21.99
#